data_AF-A0A9E4MIK5-F1
#
_entry.id   AF-A0A9E4MIK5-F1
#
_cell.length_a   1.000
_cell.length_b   1.000
_cell.length_c   1.000
_cell.angle_alpha   90.00
_cell.angle_beta   90.00
_cell.angle_gamma   90.00
#
_symmetry.space_group_name_H-M   'P 1'
#
loop_
_entity.id
_entity.type
_entity.pdbx_description
1 polymer ?
#
loop_
_entity_poly.entity_id
_entity_poly.type
_entity_poly.pdbx_seq_one_letter_code
_entity_poly.pdbx_strand_id
1 'polypeptide(L)'
;MALLVLVALTGALMPITSSETAIAANHRLALQTRYAAEAALERAIRELGAAGSWDDVLAGRLQSAVWDSQTSRRLADGAVLDLEVEAAELENAGAGRSGAGRDLPWRLFSHGPLDAVLPRDPSGGLLHTAVWVADDPADGDGDPLRDANGALLLHAAAIGPALAQRAVQATLTRPSPAQRPVVTSWTIVR
;
A
#
# COMPACT_ATOMS: atom_id res chain seq x y z
N MET A 1 56.97 6.69 1.95
CA MET A 1 56.15 5.96 2.95
C MET A 1 54.84 6.70 3.25
N ALA A 2 54.84 7.96 3.67
CA ALA A 2 53.60 8.72 3.97
C ALA A 2 52.58 8.78 2.81
N LEU A 3 53.03 8.93 1.57
CA LEU A 3 52.14 8.97 0.39
C LEU A 3 51.37 7.66 0.17
N LEU A 4 52.01 6.50 0.42
CA LEU A 4 51.36 5.18 0.27
C LEU A 4 50.27 4.97 1.33
N VAL A 5 50.48 5.47 2.56
CA VAL A 5 49.49 5.41 3.63
C VAL A 5 48.28 6.29 3.30
N LEU A 6 48.49 7.48 2.74
CA LEU A 6 47.41 8.38 2.32
C LEU A 6 46.57 7.79 1.17
N VAL A 7 47.20 7.16 0.17
CA VAL A 7 46.48 6.48 -0.92
C VAL A 7 45.72 5.26 -0.41
N ALA A 8 46.31 4.45 0.47
CA ALA A 8 45.63 3.32 1.09
C ALA A 8 44.43 3.76 1.95
N LEU A 9 44.59 4.85 2.71
CA LEU A 9 43.53 5.39 3.55
C LEU A 9 42.37 5.97 2.72
N THR A 10 42.68 6.77 1.69
CA THR A 10 41.65 7.32 0.79
C THR A 10 40.95 6.22 -0.01
N GLY A 11 41.71 5.22 -0.49
CA GLY A 11 41.17 4.06 -1.18
C GLY A 11 40.25 3.19 -0.31
N ALA A 12 40.48 3.13 1.00
CA ALA A 12 39.61 2.41 1.94
C ALA A 12 38.39 3.24 2.39
N LEU A 13 38.53 4.55 2.60
CA LEU A 13 37.43 5.40 3.09
C LEU A 13 36.31 5.55 2.05
N MET A 14 36.65 5.72 0.78
CA MET A 14 35.66 5.97 -0.28
C MET A 14 34.61 4.85 -0.41
N PRO A 15 34.97 3.55 -0.51
CA PRO A 15 33.98 2.48 -0.60
C PRO A 15 33.13 2.36 0.68
N ILE A 16 33.71 2.60 1.86
CA ILE A 16 32.99 2.57 3.14
C ILE A 16 31.91 3.66 3.15
N THR A 17 32.30 4.92 2.90
CA THR A 17 31.35 6.04 2.87
C THR A 17 30.29 5.86 1.79
N SER A 18 30.65 5.33 0.61
CA SER A 18 29.68 5.05 -0.46
C SER A 18 28.67 3.97 -0.05
N SER A 19 29.10 2.95 0.68
CA SER A 19 28.23 1.86 1.15
C SER A 19 27.32 2.36 2.27
N GLU A 20 27.84 3.13 3.22
CA GLU A 20 27.05 3.72 4.32
C GLU A 20 25.98 4.68 3.78
N THR A 21 26.32 5.53 2.81
CA THR A 21 25.37 6.44 2.17
C THR A 21 24.27 5.69 1.42
N ALA A 22 24.62 4.60 0.71
CA ALA A 22 23.64 3.73 0.05
C ALA A 22 22.72 3.03 1.06
N ILE A 23 23.28 2.48 2.15
CA ILE A 23 22.51 1.83 3.22
C ILE A 23 21.54 2.84 3.87
N ALA A 24 22.02 4.03 4.22
CA ALA A 24 21.20 5.07 4.83
C ALA A 24 20.07 5.54 3.89
N ALA A 25 20.35 5.68 2.59
CA ALA A 25 19.36 6.02 1.59
C ALA A 25 18.28 4.95 1.46
N ASN A 26 18.68 3.67 1.37
CA ASN A 26 17.77 2.53 1.28
C ASN A 26 16.91 2.39 2.54
N HIS A 27 17.51 2.55 3.73
CA HIS A 27 16.78 2.51 4.99
C HIS A 27 15.74 3.63 5.08
N ARG A 28 16.11 4.87 4.70
CA ARG A 28 15.17 5.99 4.67
C ARG A 28 14.03 5.74 3.68
N LEU A 29 14.34 5.27 2.47
CA LEU A 29 13.31 4.97 1.46
C LEU A 29 12.36 3.87 1.94
N ALA A 30 12.88 2.81 2.58
CA ALA A 30 12.05 1.73 3.13
C ALA A 30 11.09 2.25 4.22
N LEU A 31 11.56 3.13 5.11
CA LEU A 31 10.71 3.75 6.12
C LEU A 31 9.67 4.69 5.51
N GLN A 32 10.07 5.55 4.56
CA GLN A 32 9.15 6.45 3.87
C GLN A 32 8.05 5.70 3.12
N THR A 33 8.42 4.63 2.41
CA THR A 33 7.47 3.78 1.68
C THR A 33 6.50 3.10 2.63
N ARG A 34 7.00 2.58 3.76
CA ARG A 34 6.11 2.00 4.78
C ARG A 34 5.14 3.03 5.36
N TYR A 35 5.61 4.20 5.78
CA TYR A 35 4.74 5.24 6.32
C TYR A 35 3.75 5.77 5.28
N ALA A 36 4.12 5.80 4.01
CA ALA A 36 3.22 6.14 2.92
C ALA A 36 2.08 5.11 2.79
N ALA A 37 2.37 3.82 2.90
CA ALA A 37 1.35 2.78 2.88
C ALA A 37 0.41 2.89 4.09
N GLU A 38 0.95 3.14 5.29
CA GLU A 38 0.16 3.37 6.51
C GLU A 38 -0.73 4.63 6.35
N ALA A 39 -0.21 5.72 5.80
CA ALA A 39 -0.98 6.95 5.54
C ALA A 39 -2.10 6.74 4.52
N ALA A 40 -1.85 5.99 3.44
CA ALA A 40 -2.86 5.64 2.45
C ALA A 40 -3.98 4.79 3.09
N LEU A 41 -3.62 3.84 3.94
CA LEU A 41 -4.57 3.01 4.68
C LEU A 41 -5.43 3.85 5.63
N GLU A 42 -4.83 4.73 6.44
CA GLU A 42 -5.56 5.61 7.34
C GLU A 42 -6.51 6.55 6.60
N ARG A 43 -6.09 7.04 5.43
CA ARG A 43 -6.93 7.86 4.55
C ARG A 43 -8.13 7.05 4.04
N ALA A 44 -7.90 5.83 3.56
CA ALA A 44 -8.96 4.95 3.08
C ALA A 44 -9.96 4.59 4.20
N ILE A 45 -9.48 4.24 5.40
CA ILE A 45 -10.33 3.94 6.56
C ILE A 45 -11.26 5.12 6.88
N ARG A 46 -10.76 6.35 6.81
CA ARG A 46 -11.57 7.56 7.04
C ARG A 46 -12.69 7.69 6.01
N GLU A 47 -12.40 7.43 4.74
CA GLU A 47 -13.39 7.53 3.65
C GLU A 47 -14.40 6.38 3.70
N LEU A 48 -13.97 5.15 3.98
CA LEU A 48 -14.86 4.01 4.21
C LEU A 48 -15.77 4.20 5.42
N GLY A 49 -15.32 4.94 6.43
CA GLY A 49 -16.16 5.33 7.56
C GLY A 49 -17.22 6.36 7.22
N ALA A 50 -17.07 7.09 6.12
CA ALA A 50 -18.08 8.02 5.59
C ALA A 50 -18.96 7.37 4.50
N ALA A 51 -18.59 6.18 4.01
CA ALA A 51 -19.35 5.45 2.99
C ALA A 51 -20.67 4.90 3.57
N GLY A 52 -21.78 5.21 2.90
CA GLY A 52 -23.11 4.75 3.32
C GLY A 52 -23.31 3.24 3.21
N SER A 53 -22.69 2.60 2.22
CA SER A 53 -22.71 1.15 2.00
C SER A 53 -21.32 0.66 1.61
N TRP A 54 -20.91 -0.49 2.16
CA TRP A 54 -19.66 -1.16 1.76
C TRP A 54 -19.85 -2.05 0.53
N ASP A 55 -21.09 -2.46 0.21
CA ASP A 55 -21.41 -3.13 -1.06
C ASP A 55 -21.02 -2.30 -2.27
N ASP A 56 -21.15 -0.97 -2.21
CA ASP A 56 -20.76 -0.09 -3.32
C ASP A 56 -19.24 -0.03 -3.50
N VAL A 57 -18.47 -0.22 -2.43
CA VAL A 57 -17.01 -0.31 -2.47
C VAL A 57 -16.60 -1.67 -3.05
N LEU A 58 -17.18 -2.77 -2.55
CA LEU A 58 -16.92 -4.12 -3.03
C LEU A 58 -17.36 -4.35 -4.49
N ALA A 59 -18.41 -3.67 -4.93
CA ALA A 59 -18.84 -3.64 -6.32
C ALA A 59 -18.01 -2.69 -7.21
N GLY A 60 -17.07 -1.92 -6.64
CA GLY A 60 -16.25 -0.94 -7.36
C GLY A 60 -17.02 0.29 -7.85
N ARG A 61 -18.22 0.53 -7.32
CA ARG A 61 -19.07 1.70 -7.66
C ARG A 61 -18.69 2.95 -6.89
N LEU A 62 -18.08 2.78 -5.71
CA LEU A 62 -17.57 3.87 -4.89
C LEU A 62 -16.04 3.82 -4.84
N GLN A 63 -15.42 4.92 -5.21
CA GLN A 63 -13.98 5.13 -5.18
C GLN A 63 -13.61 6.25 -4.21
N SER A 64 -12.35 6.27 -3.80
CA SER A 64 -11.79 7.32 -2.97
C SER A 64 -11.74 8.67 -3.68
N ALA A 65 -11.69 9.75 -2.91
CA ALA A 65 -11.35 11.08 -3.44
C ALA A 65 -9.89 11.15 -3.95
N VAL A 66 -9.02 10.25 -3.47
CA VAL A 66 -7.66 10.05 -3.98
C VAL A 66 -7.73 8.98 -5.06
N TRP A 67 -7.99 9.43 -6.28
CA TRP A 67 -8.09 8.59 -7.47
C TRP A 67 -7.35 9.24 -8.64
N ASP A 68 -6.34 8.55 -9.16
CA ASP A 68 -5.65 8.97 -10.38
C ASP A 68 -6.39 8.44 -11.61
N SER A 69 -6.38 9.20 -12.70
CA SER A 69 -7.05 8.81 -13.95
C SER A 69 -6.40 7.60 -14.65
N GLN A 70 -5.18 7.23 -14.25
CA GLN A 70 -4.40 6.16 -14.88
C GLN A 70 -4.05 5.07 -13.88
N THR A 71 -4.43 3.83 -14.18
CA THR A 71 -4.08 2.62 -13.41
C THR A 71 -2.72 2.02 -13.80
N SER A 72 -2.16 2.47 -14.92
CA SER A 72 -0.82 2.12 -15.38
C SER A 72 0.01 3.39 -15.59
N ARG A 73 1.20 3.45 -14.99
CA ARG A 73 2.08 4.63 -15.01
C ARG A 73 3.55 4.25 -15.11
N ARG A 74 4.31 5.07 -15.84
CA ARG A 74 5.76 5.04 -15.81
C ARG A 74 6.30 5.88 -14.65
N LEU A 75 7.11 5.28 -13.79
CA LEU A 75 7.79 5.94 -12.67
C LEU A 75 9.01 6.74 -13.15
N ALA A 76 9.58 7.56 -12.27
CA ALA A 76 10.68 8.48 -12.58
C ALA A 76 11.96 7.78 -13.07
N ASP A 77 12.16 6.52 -12.67
CA ASP A 77 13.27 5.66 -13.08
C ASP A 77 12.98 4.86 -14.37
N GLY A 78 11.77 5.01 -14.92
CA GLY A 78 11.32 4.34 -16.13
C GLY A 78 10.64 2.99 -15.90
N ALA A 79 10.53 2.51 -14.65
CA ALA A 79 9.74 1.33 -14.34
C ALA A 79 8.25 1.56 -14.65
N VAL A 80 7.51 0.51 -14.96
CA VAL A 80 6.07 0.58 -15.23
C VAL A 80 5.33 -0.04 -14.04
N LEU A 81 4.51 0.76 -13.37
CA LEU A 81 3.57 0.33 -12.36
C LEU A 81 2.23 0.08 -13.04
N ASP A 82 1.68 -1.12 -12.86
CA ASP A 82 0.36 -1.50 -13.35
C ASP A 82 -0.48 -2.08 -12.20
N LEU A 83 -1.51 -1.33 -11.79
CA LEU A 83 -2.31 -1.67 -10.62
C LEU A 83 -3.25 -2.86 -10.86
N GLU A 84 -3.55 -3.20 -12.12
CA GLU A 84 -4.31 -4.42 -12.44
C GLU A 84 -3.44 -5.67 -12.25
N VAL A 85 -2.16 -5.58 -12.64
CA VAL A 85 -1.18 -6.64 -12.39
C VAL A 85 -0.96 -6.83 -10.89
N GLU A 86 -0.79 -5.75 -10.13
CA GLU A 86 -0.65 -5.81 -8.67
C GLU A 86 -1.88 -6.44 -7.99
N ALA A 87 -3.09 -6.10 -8.45
CA ALA A 87 -4.32 -6.73 -7.94
C ALA A 87 -4.33 -8.25 -8.18
N ALA A 88 -3.97 -8.68 -9.39
CA ALA A 88 -3.86 -10.10 -9.72
C ALA A 88 -2.77 -10.82 -8.89
N GLU A 89 -1.65 -10.16 -8.59
CA GLU A 89 -0.63 -10.70 -7.70
C GLU A 89 -1.16 -10.89 -6.27
N LEU A 90 -1.96 -9.96 -5.75
CA LEU A 90 -2.58 -10.07 -4.44
C LEU A 90 -3.55 -11.25 -4.35
N GLU A 91 -4.38 -11.44 -5.38
CA GLU A 91 -5.28 -12.59 -5.50
C GLU A 91 -4.48 -13.90 -5.52
N ASN A 92 -3.43 -13.98 -6.34
CA ASN A 92 -2.57 -15.17 -6.43
C ASN A 92 -1.79 -15.47 -5.15
N ALA A 93 -1.42 -14.44 -4.39
CA ALA A 93 -0.76 -14.59 -3.10
C ALA A 93 -1.69 -15.15 -2.01
N GLY A 94 -3.00 -15.27 -2.29
CA GLY A 94 -4.00 -15.69 -1.32
C GLY A 94 -4.23 -14.65 -0.21
N ALA A 95 -3.88 -13.39 -0.46
CA ALA A 95 -4.30 -12.31 0.42
C ALA A 95 -5.84 -12.30 0.44
N GLY A 96 -6.46 -12.50 1.60
CA GLY A 96 -7.92 -12.62 1.70
C GLY A 96 -8.49 -14.01 1.39
N ARG A 97 -7.65 -15.05 1.29
CA ARG A 97 -8.17 -16.41 1.13
C ARG A 97 -8.94 -16.86 2.36
N SER A 98 -10.17 -17.32 2.17
CA SER A 98 -10.95 -17.87 3.28
C SER A 98 -10.43 -19.23 3.72
N GLY A 99 -10.69 -19.59 4.98
CA GLY A 99 -10.41 -20.95 5.48
C GLY A 99 -11.11 -22.05 4.66
N ALA A 100 -12.13 -21.68 3.86
CA ALA A 100 -12.83 -22.55 2.93
C ALA A 100 -12.20 -22.60 1.51
N GLY A 101 -11.06 -21.93 1.29
CA GLY A 101 -10.34 -21.94 0.01
C GLY A 101 -10.95 -21.04 -1.07
N ARG A 102 -11.74 -20.02 -0.69
CA ARG A 102 -12.29 -19.04 -1.64
C ARG A 102 -11.31 -17.89 -1.81
N ASP A 103 -11.11 -17.49 -3.05
CA ASP A 103 -10.31 -16.31 -3.40
C ASP A 103 -11.26 -15.10 -3.47
N LEU A 104 -10.97 -14.08 -2.67
CA LEU A 104 -11.77 -12.85 -2.62
C LEU A 104 -11.17 -11.84 -3.62
N PRO A 105 -11.99 -11.26 -4.52
CA PRO A 105 -11.50 -10.33 -5.53
C PRO A 105 -11.05 -9.04 -4.86
N TRP A 106 -9.82 -8.60 -5.16
CA TRP A 106 -9.30 -7.33 -4.66
C TRP A 106 -9.76 -6.19 -5.55
N ARG A 107 -10.49 -5.23 -4.98
CA ARG A 107 -10.99 -4.06 -5.69
C ARG A 107 -10.17 -2.84 -5.37
N LEU A 108 -9.64 -2.18 -6.40
CA LEU A 108 -8.93 -0.93 -6.24
C LEU A 108 -9.90 0.15 -5.76
N PHE A 109 -9.65 0.70 -4.58
CA PHE A 109 -10.49 1.71 -3.95
C PHE A 109 -9.87 3.11 -4.01
N SER A 110 -8.55 3.20 -3.82
CA SER A 110 -7.81 4.46 -3.86
C SER A 110 -6.47 4.23 -4.54
N HIS A 111 -6.01 5.19 -5.33
CA HIS A 111 -4.63 5.24 -5.76
C HIS A 111 -4.24 6.64 -6.21
N GLY A 112 -2.95 6.92 -6.17
CA GLY A 112 -2.41 8.19 -6.59
C GLY A 112 -1.03 8.46 -6.00
N PRO A 113 -0.39 9.56 -6.44
CA PRO A 113 0.84 10.03 -5.83
C PRO A 113 0.61 10.36 -4.34
N LEU A 114 1.64 10.18 -3.51
CA LEU A 114 1.55 10.37 -2.06
C LEU A 114 1.15 11.80 -1.65
N ASP A 115 1.44 12.80 -2.46
CA ASP A 115 1.04 14.19 -2.24
C ASP A 115 -0.49 14.41 -2.26
N ALA A 116 -1.24 13.55 -2.95
CA ALA A 116 -2.70 13.52 -2.94
C ALA A 116 -3.28 12.94 -1.64
N VAL A 117 -2.53 12.06 -0.96
CA VAL A 117 -2.90 11.48 0.34
C VAL A 117 -2.47 12.40 1.49
N LEU A 118 -1.22 12.88 1.44
CA LEU A 118 -0.58 13.65 2.49
C LEU A 118 -0.11 15.01 1.92
N PRO A 119 -0.84 16.10 2.21
CA PRO A 119 -0.40 17.44 1.83
C PRO A 119 0.97 17.73 2.48
N ARG A 120 1.99 18.02 1.66
CA ARG A 120 3.43 18.13 2.02
C ARG A 120 4.15 16.78 2.13
N ASP A 121 4.11 16.02 1.04
CA ASP A 121 4.89 14.81 0.87
C ASP A 121 6.42 15.07 0.98
N PRO A 122 7.12 14.48 1.97
CA PRO A 122 8.57 14.61 2.12
C PRO A 122 9.36 13.81 1.08
N SER A 123 8.72 12.91 0.33
CA SER A 123 9.34 12.13 -0.75
C SER A 123 9.41 12.89 -2.08
N GLY A 124 8.72 14.04 -2.18
CA GLY A 124 8.74 14.87 -3.39
C GLY A 124 8.00 14.25 -4.59
N GLY A 125 6.93 13.48 -4.34
CA GLY A 125 6.12 12.85 -5.38
C GLY A 125 6.73 11.57 -5.96
N LEU A 126 7.76 11.02 -5.31
CA LEU A 126 8.43 9.79 -5.76
C LEU A 126 7.64 8.52 -5.43
N LEU A 127 6.73 8.59 -4.48
CA LEU A 127 5.92 7.46 -4.03
C LEU A 127 4.51 7.52 -4.61
N HIS A 128 4.08 6.40 -5.19
CA HIS A 128 2.70 6.15 -5.55
C HIS A 128 2.07 5.26 -4.48
N THR A 129 0.80 5.46 -4.21
CA THR A 129 0.05 4.68 -3.22
C THR A 129 -1.15 4.04 -3.89
N ALA A 130 -1.54 2.87 -3.40
CA ALA A 130 -2.75 2.18 -3.83
C ALA A 130 -3.35 1.42 -2.64
N VAL A 131 -4.67 1.41 -2.55
CA VAL A 131 -5.43 0.69 -1.54
C VAL A 131 -6.47 -0.16 -2.25
N TRP A 132 -6.40 -1.46 -1.99
CA TRP A 132 -7.39 -2.43 -2.42
C TRP A 132 -8.25 -2.85 -1.24
N VAL A 133 -9.51 -3.13 -1.53
CA VAL A 133 -10.50 -3.62 -0.58
C VAL A 133 -11.00 -4.96 -1.09
N ALA A 134 -11.13 -5.90 -0.18
CA ALA A 134 -11.81 -7.16 -0.40
C ALA A 134 -12.84 -7.37 0.70
N ASP A 135 -13.81 -8.23 0.40
CA ASP A 135 -14.68 -8.80 1.41
C ASP A 135 -13.85 -9.58 2.46
N ASP A 136 -14.44 -9.94 3.58
CA ASP A 136 -13.77 -10.70 4.61
C ASP A 136 -14.08 -12.21 4.52
N PRO A 137 -13.14 -13.07 4.96
CA PRO A 137 -13.30 -14.50 4.77
C PRO A 137 -14.31 -15.16 5.73
N ALA A 138 -14.83 -14.43 6.72
CA ALA A 138 -15.81 -14.88 7.69
C ALA A 138 -17.25 -14.50 7.34
N ASP A 139 -17.51 -13.77 6.24
CA ASP A 139 -18.85 -13.30 5.88
C ASP A 139 -19.84 -14.44 5.61
N GLY A 140 -19.37 -15.52 4.99
CA GLY A 140 -20.10 -16.80 4.89
C GLY A 140 -21.36 -16.78 4.00
N ASP A 141 -21.75 -15.64 3.46
CA ASP A 141 -22.90 -15.47 2.57
C ASP A 141 -22.60 -15.96 1.13
N GLY A 142 -21.33 -15.93 0.76
CA GLY A 142 -20.80 -16.33 -0.52
C GLY A 142 -20.94 -15.36 -1.68
N ASP A 143 -21.24 -14.10 -1.43
CA ASP A 143 -21.25 -13.03 -2.43
C ASP A 143 -20.09 -12.05 -2.15
N PRO A 144 -18.94 -12.15 -2.83
CA PRO A 144 -17.79 -11.28 -2.56
C PRO A 144 -18.02 -9.80 -2.91
N LEU A 145 -19.19 -9.44 -3.43
CA LEU A 145 -19.59 -8.08 -3.78
C LEU A 145 -20.52 -7.46 -2.73
N ARG A 146 -20.86 -8.20 -1.67
CA ARG A 146 -21.70 -7.75 -0.57
C ARG A 146 -20.99 -7.99 0.75
N ASP A 147 -21.26 -7.11 1.70
CA ASP A 147 -20.80 -7.24 3.07
C ASP A 147 -22.02 -7.57 3.96
N ALA A 148 -22.09 -8.79 4.49
CA ALA A 148 -23.20 -9.22 5.35
C ALA A 148 -22.90 -9.15 6.86
N ASN A 149 -21.62 -9.10 7.27
CA ASN A 149 -21.19 -9.13 8.67
C ASN A 149 -20.58 -7.82 9.16
N GLY A 150 -20.41 -6.83 8.29
CA GLY A 150 -19.81 -5.54 8.61
C GLY A 150 -18.29 -5.63 8.73
N ALA A 151 -17.60 -6.40 7.90
CA ALA A 151 -16.15 -6.50 7.90
C ALA A 151 -15.54 -6.42 6.50
N LEU A 152 -14.37 -5.78 6.40
CA LEU A 152 -13.61 -5.65 5.17
C LEU A 152 -12.14 -5.93 5.40
N LEU A 153 -11.50 -6.49 4.38
CA LEU A 153 -10.05 -6.56 4.28
C LEU A 153 -9.54 -5.39 3.44
N LEU A 154 -8.50 -4.73 3.94
CA LEU A 154 -7.80 -3.68 3.22
C LEU A 154 -6.36 -4.11 3.01
N HIS A 155 -5.83 -3.85 1.83
CA HIS A 155 -4.42 -3.94 1.50
C HIS A 155 -3.97 -2.59 0.96
N ALA A 156 -3.09 -1.91 1.66
CA ALA A 156 -2.51 -0.64 1.23
C ALA A 156 -1.05 -0.84 0.89
N ALA A 157 -0.64 -0.44 -0.31
CA ALA A 157 0.74 -0.46 -0.75
C ALA A 157 1.22 0.94 -1.10
N ALA A 158 2.48 1.20 -0.84
CA ALA A 158 3.21 2.30 -1.44
C ALA A 158 4.34 1.73 -2.31
N ILE A 159 4.47 2.28 -3.51
CA ILE A 159 5.41 1.89 -4.54
C ILE A 159 6.31 3.08 -4.86
N GLY A 160 7.62 2.88 -4.73
CA GLY A 160 8.64 3.85 -5.07
C GLY A 160 9.48 3.43 -6.28
N PRO A 161 10.63 4.08 -6.49
CA PRO A 161 11.58 3.71 -7.53
C PRO A 161 11.98 2.23 -7.48
N ALA A 162 12.32 1.67 -8.64
CA ALA A 162 12.62 0.27 -8.90
C ALA A 162 11.50 -0.69 -8.50
N LEU A 163 10.25 -0.19 -8.46
CA LEU A 163 9.08 -0.90 -7.93
C LEU A 163 9.31 -1.37 -6.48
N ALA A 164 10.14 -0.67 -5.71
CA ALA A 164 10.31 -0.96 -4.30
C ALA A 164 8.98 -0.68 -3.58
N GLN A 165 8.44 -1.71 -2.96
CA GLN A 165 7.11 -1.67 -2.36
C GLN A 165 7.17 -1.98 -0.87
N ARG A 166 6.30 -1.33 -0.10
CA ARG A 166 5.90 -1.75 1.23
C ARG A 166 4.39 -1.77 1.31
N ALA A 167 3.83 -2.78 1.97
CA ALA A 167 2.39 -2.84 2.16
C ALA A 167 1.98 -3.18 3.59
N VAL A 168 0.72 -2.86 3.87
CA VAL A 168 0.06 -3.05 5.15
C VAL A 168 -1.33 -3.59 4.87
N GLN A 169 -1.73 -4.59 5.65
CA GLN A 169 -3.08 -5.12 5.65
C GLN A 169 -3.77 -4.81 6.96
N ALA A 170 -5.06 -4.53 6.87
CA ALA A 170 -5.90 -4.35 8.03
C ALA A 170 -7.27 -4.98 7.81
N THR A 171 -7.86 -5.46 8.90
CA THR A 171 -9.28 -5.82 8.94
C THR A 171 -10.03 -4.69 9.60
N LEU A 172 -11.06 -4.21 8.91
CA LEU A 172 -11.93 -3.15 9.37
C LEU A 172 -13.28 -3.76 9.70
N THR A 173 -13.85 -3.43 10.85
CA THR A 173 -15.20 -3.85 11.21
C THR A 173 -16.10 -2.67 11.53
N ARG A 174 -17.38 -2.77 11.20
CA ARG A 174 -18.40 -1.76 11.44
C ARG A 174 -19.66 -2.43 11.97
N PRO A 175 -19.93 -2.34 13.29
CA PRO A 175 -21.09 -3.01 13.89
C PRO A 175 -22.44 -2.53 13.37
N SER A 176 -22.50 -1.31 12.85
CA SER A 176 -23.67 -0.78 12.13
C SER A 176 -23.26 0.39 11.22
N PRO A 177 -23.98 0.68 10.13
CA PRO A 177 -23.64 1.77 9.21
C PRO A 177 -23.54 3.16 9.86
N ALA A 178 -24.22 3.36 11.00
CA ALA A 178 -24.19 4.61 11.76
C ALA A 178 -22.95 4.76 12.66
N GLN A 179 -22.17 3.71 12.84
CA GLN A 179 -20.97 3.71 13.69
C GLN A 179 -19.71 3.87 12.85
N ARG A 180 -18.70 4.49 13.47
CA ARG A 180 -17.37 4.55 12.86
C ARG A 180 -16.77 3.15 12.82
N PRO A 181 -16.10 2.79 11.72
CA PRO A 181 -15.44 1.52 11.64
C PRO A 181 -14.21 1.47 12.57
N VAL A 182 -13.89 0.28 13.04
CA VAL A 182 -12.79 -0.01 13.97
C VAL A 182 -11.83 -0.98 13.30
N VAL A 183 -10.53 -0.70 13.43
CA VAL A 183 -9.49 -1.64 12.97
C VAL A 183 -9.37 -2.77 14.00
N THR A 184 -9.61 -4.00 13.57
CA THR A 184 -9.52 -5.19 14.43
C THR A 184 -8.21 -5.95 14.24
N SER A 185 -7.56 -5.81 13.09
CA SER A 185 -6.23 -6.36 12.83
C SER A 185 -5.40 -5.36 12.03
N TRP A 186 -4.08 -5.40 12.24
CA TRP A 186 -3.12 -4.60 11.49
C TRP A 186 -1.84 -5.40 11.33
N THR A 187 -1.36 -5.60 10.10
CA THR A 187 -0.18 -6.40 9.82
C THR A 187 0.60 -5.79 8.66
N ILE A 188 1.91 -5.71 8.82
CA ILE A 188 2.80 -5.29 7.75
C ILE A 188 3.01 -6.49 6.83
N VAL A 189 2.79 -6.29 5.54
CA VAL A 189 2.90 -7.34 4.52
C VAL A 189 3.76 -6.83 3.38
N ARG A 190 4.89 -7.51 3.13
CA ARG A 190 5.86 -7.18 2.06
C ARG A 190 6.55 -5.80 2.18
#